data_AF-A0A2I0X8F4-F1
#
_entry.id   AF-A0A2I0X8F4-F1
#
_cell.length_a   1.000
_cell.length_b   1.000
_cell.length_c   1.000
_cell.angle_alpha   90.00
_cell.angle_beta   90.00
_cell.angle_gamma   90.00
#
_symmetry.space_group_name_H-M   'P 1'
#
loop_
_entity.id
_entity.type
_entity.pdbx_description
1 polymer ?
#
loop_
_entity_poly.entity_id
_entity_poly.type
_entity_poly.pdbx_seq_one_letter_code
_entity_poly.pdbx_strand_id
1 'polypeptide(L)'
;MNRKAGDWDCRSCQHLNFSRRDSCHRCGEPRIGGGEHAGGFAAGARSPGVIDVKPGDWYCACGVHNFASRTSCFKCGGFKDGGVAIGAGTPVFGYGSVLPGWKSGDWICTRYGCNEHNFASRLECYRCNAPREYNGM
;
A
#
# COMPACT_ATOMS: atom_id res chain seq x y z
N MET A 1 17.48 18.85 -1.20
CA MET A 1 16.04 18.98 -1.54
C MET A 1 15.61 20.37 -1.12
N ASN A 2 15.17 21.20 -2.06
CA ASN A 2 14.80 22.60 -1.79
C ASN A 2 13.37 22.63 -1.25
N ARG A 3 13.21 22.87 0.06
CA ARG A 3 11.90 23.14 0.67
C ARG A 3 11.35 24.44 0.11
N LYS A 4 10.14 24.42 -0.46
CA LYS A 4 9.42 25.61 -0.90
C LYS A 4 8.43 26.05 0.18
N ALA A 5 8.10 27.35 0.19
CA ALA A 5 7.07 27.88 1.07
C ALA A 5 5.73 27.14 0.83
N GLY A 6 5.14 26.65 1.92
CA GLY A 6 3.89 25.89 1.89
C GLY A 6 4.06 24.37 1.82
N ASP A 7 5.26 23.85 1.55
CA ASP A 7 5.54 22.43 1.70
C ASP A 7 5.38 22.03 3.18
N TRP A 8 4.85 20.83 3.41
CA TRP A 8 4.47 20.39 4.75
C TRP A 8 4.99 18.99 5.06
N ASP A 9 5.54 18.81 6.25
CA ASP A 9 5.97 17.50 6.74
C ASP A 9 4.77 16.74 7.30
N CYS A 10 4.61 15.49 6.89
CA CYS A 10 3.52 14.66 7.39
C CYS A 10 3.69 14.39 8.89
N ARG A 11 2.68 14.68 9.71
CA ARG A 11 2.72 14.40 11.15
C ARG A 11 2.84 12.91 11.51
N SER A 12 2.37 12.03 10.63
CA SER A 12 2.34 10.59 10.87
C SER A 12 3.68 9.91 10.51
N CYS A 13 4.30 10.31 9.39
CA CYS A 13 5.52 9.66 8.88
C CYS A 13 6.67 10.61 8.54
N GLN A 14 6.55 11.90 8.88
CA GLN A 14 7.54 12.97 8.65
C GLN A 14 7.98 13.14 7.20
N HIS A 15 7.22 12.59 6.25
CA HIS A 15 7.52 12.76 4.84
C HIS A 15 7.15 14.16 4.38
N LEU A 16 8.11 14.88 3.77
CA LEU A 16 7.89 16.18 3.13
C LEU A 16 6.92 16.03 1.95
N ASN A 17 5.84 16.79 1.97
CA ASN A 17 4.84 16.85 0.91
C ASN A 17 4.83 18.25 0.30
N PHE A 18 4.59 18.30 -1.00
CA PHE A 18 4.44 19.58 -1.68
C PHE A 18 3.16 20.30 -1.26
N SER A 19 3.24 21.63 -1.20
CA SER A 19 2.14 22.52 -0.77
C SER A 19 0.78 22.22 -1.41
N ARG A 20 0.77 21.85 -2.68
CA ARG A 20 -0.42 21.49 -3.47
C ARG A 20 -1.13 20.19 -3.07
N ARG A 21 -0.59 19.43 -2.11
CA ARG A 21 -1.15 18.15 -1.68
C ARG A 21 -1.94 18.32 -0.39
N ASP A 22 -3.16 17.83 -0.40
CA ASP A 22 -4.03 17.76 0.77
C ASP A 22 -3.88 16.43 1.54
N SER A 23 -3.05 15.51 1.03
CA SER A 23 -2.76 14.22 1.67
C SER A 23 -1.31 13.80 1.45
N CYS A 24 -0.76 13.06 2.41
CA CYS A 24 0.64 12.65 2.40
C CYS A 24 0.91 11.69 1.25
N HIS A 25 1.90 11.98 0.42
CA HIS A 25 2.29 11.15 -0.72
C HIS A 25 2.81 9.76 -0.30
N ARG A 26 3.29 9.62 0.94
CA ARG A 26 3.81 8.36 1.46
C ARG A 26 2.76 7.51 2.15
N CYS A 27 1.89 8.11 2.96
CA CYS A 27 1.00 7.37 3.86
C CYS A 27 -0.50 7.72 3.72
N GLY A 28 -0.85 8.71 2.88
CA GLY A 28 -2.24 9.12 2.69
C GLY A 28 -2.83 10.01 3.78
N GLU A 29 -2.13 10.22 4.90
CA GLU A 29 -2.61 11.08 6.00
C GLU A 29 -3.00 12.49 5.49
N PRO A 30 -4.21 12.98 5.79
CA PRO A 30 -4.64 14.30 5.34
C PRO A 30 -3.82 15.42 6.00
N ARG A 31 -3.63 16.52 5.25
CA ARG A 31 -3.00 17.73 5.77
C ARG A 31 -3.96 18.39 6.76
N ILE A 32 -3.51 18.57 7.99
CA ILE A 32 -4.29 19.28 9.02
C ILE A 32 -3.98 20.77 8.94
N GLY A 33 -5.03 21.59 8.80
CA GLY A 33 -4.94 23.06 8.74
C GLY A 33 -4.82 23.68 7.33
N GLY A 34 -5.04 22.91 6.25
CA GLY A 34 -5.09 23.45 4.89
C GLY A 34 -6.46 24.02 4.54
N GLY A 35 -6.89 25.09 5.21
CA GLY A 35 -8.21 25.67 5.01
C GLY A 35 -8.15 27.20 5.03
N GLU A 36 -7.84 27.82 3.89
CA GLU A 36 -8.11 29.26 3.69
C GLU A 36 -8.44 29.67 2.24
N HIS A 37 -8.82 28.73 1.36
CA HIS A 37 -9.48 29.10 0.09
C HIS A 37 -10.83 28.39 -0.03
N ALA A 38 -11.86 29.15 0.35
CA ALA A 38 -13.25 28.78 0.41
C ALA A 38 -13.85 28.43 -0.96
N GLY A 39 -14.73 27.43 -0.94
CA GLY A 39 -15.68 27.09 -2.00
C GLY A 39 -16.69 26.11 -1.44
N GLY A 40 -17.60 26.61 -0.61
CA GLY A 40 -18.54 25.80 0.15
C GLY A 40 -19.56 25.07 -0.73
N PHE A 41 -19.85 23.83 -0.35
CA PHE A 41 -21.21 23.31 -0.30
C PHE A 41 -21.36 22.51 0.99
N ALA A 42 -22.11 23.09 1.92
CA ALA A 42 -22.64 22.37 3.07
C ALA A 42 -23.74 21.43 2.57
N ALA A 43 -23.54 20.12 2.71
CA ALA A 43 -24.65 19.16 2.81
C ALA A 43 -24.12 17.81 3.31
N GLY A 44 -24.45 17.49 4.56
CA GLY A 44 -24.46 16.10 5.01
C GLY A 44 -23.62 15.87 6.25
N ALA A 45 -24.25 16.08 7.41
CA ALA A 45 -23.97 15.26 8.57
C ALA A 45 -23.88 13.78 8.13
N ARG A 46 -22.70 13.15 8.21
CA ARG A 46 -22.56 11.70 8.12
C ARG A 46 -21.51 11.22 9.12
N SER A 47 -22.05 10.46 10.07
CA SER A 47 -21.53 9.66 11.18
C SER A 47 -20.04 9.28 11.19
N PRO A 48 -19.45 9.12 12.39
CA PRO A 48 -18.14 8.49 12.54
C PRO A 48 -18.27 7.01 12.17
N GLY A 49 -17.68 6.56 11.07
CA GLY A 49 -17.64 5.12 10.79
C GLY A 49 -17.52 4.67 9.34
N VAL A 50 -17.60 5.56 8.35
CA VAL A 50 -17.32 5.17 6.96
C VAL A 50 -15.95 5.71 6.56
N ILE A 51 -14.93 4.97 6.99
CA ILE A 51 -13.64 4.96 6.30
C ILE A 51 -13.96 4.64 4.82
N ASP A 52 -13.72 5.59 3.92
CA ASP A 52 -13.79 5.44 2.45
C ASP A 52 -12.72 4.44 1.98
N VAL A 53 -12.81 3.21 2.47
CA VAL A 53 -11.94 2.08 2.15
C VAL A 53 -12.44 1.53 0.85
N LYS A 54 -11.59 1.62 -0.16
CA LYS A 54 -11.94 1.16 -1.50
C LYS A 54 -12.17 -0.34 -1.46
N PRO A 55 -13.16 -0.89 -2.19
CA PRO A 55 -13.35 -2.33 -2.24
C PRO A 55 -12.05 -3.08 -2.55
N GLY A 56 -11.66 -4.00 -1.67
CA GLY A 56 -10.42 -4.79 -1.78
C GLY A 56 -9.28 -4.33 -0.88
N ASP A 57 -9.28 -3.06 -0.45
CA ASP A 57 -8.37 -2.56 0.57
C ASP A 57 -8.62 -3.28 1.90
N TRP A 58 -7.59 -3.46 2.72
CA TRP A 58 -7.63 -4.32 3.89
C TRP A 58 -6.86 -3.75 5.06
N TYR A 59 -7.33 -4.02 6.27
CA TYR A 59 -6.63 -3.66 7.50
C TYR A 59 -5.79 -4.83 7.96
N CYS A 60 -4.53 -4.56 8.28
CA CYS A 60 -3.67 -5.53 8.95
C CYS A 60 -4.03 -5.59 10.44
N ALA A 61 -3.80 -6.74 11.08
CA ALA A 61 -3.92 -6.91 12.53
C ALA A 61 -3.15 -5.86 13.37
N CYS A 62 -2.09 -5.27 12.81
CA CYS A 62 -1.38 -4.16 13.46
C CYS A 62 -2.11 -2.78 13.37
N GLY A 63 -3.33 -2.76 12.86
CA GLY A 63 -4.22 -1.59 12.81
C GLY A 63 -4.00 -0.66 11.62
N VAL A 64 -3.13 -1.00 10.66
CA VAL A 64 -2.88 -0.14 9.49
C VAL A 64 -3.67 -0.58 8.26
N HIS A 65 -4.13 0.41 7.50
CA HIS A 65 -4.78 0.24 6.22
C HIS A 65 -3.77 -0.10 5.11
N ASN A 66 -4.08 -1.08 4.28
CA ASN A 66 -3.29 -1.49 3.13
C ASN A 66 -4.18 -1.45 1.87
N PHE A 67 -3.60 -1.00 0.76
CA PHE A 67 -4.28 -1.04 -0.54
C PHE A 67 -4.52 -2.48 -1.01
N ALA A 68 -5.57 -2.67 -1.80
CA ALA A 68 -6.00 -3.96 -2.34
C ALA A 68 -4.90 -4.72 -3.09
N SER A 69 -3.96 -4.00 -3.69
CA SER A 69 -2.81 -4.56 -4.41
C SER A 69 -1.74 -5.18 -3.50
N ARG A 70 -1.79 -4.95 -2.18
CA ARG A 70 -0.80 -5.46 -1.24
C ARG A 70 -1.22 -6.82 -0.69
N THR A 71 -0.29 -7.77 -0.70
CA THR A 71 -0.43 -9.10 -0.09
C THR A 71 0.10 -9.16 1.34
N SER A 72 1.03 -8.25 1.68
CA SER A 72 1.61 -8.09 3.00
C SER A 72 1.51 -6.64 3.48
N CYS A 73 1.51 -6.46 4.79
CA CYS A 73 1.35 -5.17 5.41
C CYS A 73 2.56 -4.30 5.15
N PHE A 74 2.37 -3.08 4.68
CA PHE A 74 3.48 -2.17 4.41
C PHE A 74 4.29 -1.80 5.66
N LYS A 75 3.69 -1.94 6.85
CA LYS A 75 4.31 -1.57 8.14
C LYS A 75 4.99 -2.76 8.82
N CYS A 76 4.30 -3.89 8.95
CA CYS A 76 4.79 -5.03 9.72
C CYS A 76 5.06 -6.29 8.89
N GLY A 77 4.74 -6.30 7.60
CA GLY A 77 4.86 -7.48 6.73
C GLY A 77 3.81 -8.57 6.97
N GLY A 78 2.92 -8.42 7.94
CA GLY A 78 1.83 -9.38 8.20
C GLY A 78 0.90 -9.54 6.99
N PHE A 79 0.43 -10.75 6.72
CA PHE A 79 -0.36 -11.04 5.53
C PHE A 79 -1.83 -10.61 5.67
N LYS A 80 -2.50 -10.43 4.53
CA LYS A 80 -3.94 -10.14 4.46
C LYS A 80 -4.73 -11.38 4.93
N ASP A 81 -5.29 -11.33 6.14
CA ASP A 81 -6.09 -12.42 6.69
C ASP A 81 -7.42 -12.54 5.92
N GLY A 82 -7.52 -13.59 5.10
CA GLY A 82 -8.69 -13.81 4.23
C GLY A 82 -8.62 -15.08 3.40
N GLY A 83 -8.11 -16.16 3.99
CA GLY A 83 -8.23 -17.51 3.49
C GLY A 83 -7.91 -18.45 4.63
N VAL A 84 -8.95 -18.98 5.29
CA VAL A 84 -8.86 -19.92 6.40
C VAL A 84 -7.96 -21.09 5.98
N ALA A 85 -6.75 -21.19 6.54
CA ALA A 85 -6.01 -22.44 6.56
C ALA A 85 -6.52 -23.25 7.76
N ILE A 86 -7.69 -23.90 7.58
CA ILE A 86 -7.90 -25.16 8.27
C ILE A 86 -6.89 -26.12 7.65
N GLY A 87 -5.98 -26.62 8.47
CA GLY A 87 -5.21 -27.81 8.13
C GLY A 87 -3.77 -27.54 7.73
N ALA A 88 -2.89 -27.94 8.66
CA ALA A 88 -1.72 -28.78 8.41
C ALA A 88 -0.71 -28.33 7.34
N GLY A 89 0.53 -28.18 7.78
CA GLY A 89 1.67 -27.76 6.97
C GLY A 89 1.78 -28.46 5.62
N THR A 90 1.66 -27.68 4.56
CA THR A 90 2.11 -28.03 3.22
C THR A 90 2.86 -26.84 2.62
N PRO A 91 4.15 -26.96 2.32
CA PRO A 91 4.88 -25.95 1.56
C PRO A 91 4.51 -26.14 0.09
N VAL A 92 3.43 -25.49 -0.36
CA VAL A 92 2.99 -25.66 -1.75
C VAL A 92 3.73 -24.67 -2.64
N PHE A 93 4.94 -25.09 -3.01
CA PHE A 93 5.46 -24.81 -4.34
C PHE A 93 4.46 -25.37 -5.36
N GLY A 94 3.96 -24.50 -6.24
CA GLY A 94 3.35 -24.92 -7.49
C GLY A 94 1.82 -25.00 -7.51
N TYR A 95 1.29 -24.39 -8.58
CA TYR A 95 0.01 -24.65 -9.23
C TYR A 95 -1.26 -24.11 -8.56
N GLY A 96 -1.69 -22.93 -9.05
CA GLY A 96 -2.99 -22.90 -9.73
C GLY A 96 -4.12 -22.06 -9.12
N SER A 97 -3.94 -21.41 -7.97
CA SER A 97 -4.97 -20.51 -7.42
C SER A 97 -4.56 -19.05 -7.62
N VAL A 98 -4.85 -18.54 -8.81
CA VAL A 98 -4.62 -17.14 -9.17
C VAL A 98 -5.50 -16.27 -8.29
N LEU A 99 -4.88 -15.62 -7.29
CA LEU A 99 -5.53 -14.59 -6.48
C LEU A 99 -6.22 -13.55 -7.39
N PRO A 100 -7.39 -13.02 -7.04
CA PRO A 100 -8.10 -12.05 -7.88
C PRO A 100 -7.20 -10.86 -8.24
N GLY A 101 -6.87 -10.71 -9.53
CA GLY A 101 -5.99 -9.65 -10.04
C GLY A 101 -4.54 -10.07 -10.34
N TRP A 102 -4.11 -11.29 -9.99
CA TRP A 102 -2.84 -11.84 -10.45
C TRP A 102 -2.93 -12.33 -11.90
N LYS A 103 -1.88 -12.10 -12.69
CA LYS A 103 -1.72 -12.72 -14.00
C LYS A 103 -0.68 -13.83 -13.91
N SER A 104 -0.82 -14.84 -14.77
CA SER A 104 0.19 -15.87 -14.94
C SER A 104 1.55 -15.24 -15.24
N GLY A 105 2.55 -15.56 -14.41
CA GLY A 105 3.90 -15.05 -14.54
C GLY A 105 4.20 -13.78 -13.74
N ASP A 106 3.20 -13.17 -13.08
CA ASP A 106 3.46 -12.14 -12.08
C ASP A 106 4.36 -12.71 -10.97
N TRP A 107 5.24 -11.87 -10.42
CA TRP A 107 6.25 -12.31 -9.47
C TRP A 107 6.44 -11.29 -8.34
N ILE A 108 6.78 -11.81 -7.16
CA ILE A 108 7.13 -11.00 -5.99
C ILE A 108 8.65 -10.84 -5.96
N CYS A 109 9.12 -9.61 -5.77
CA CYS A 109 10.55 -9.35 -5.60
C CYS A 109 11.05 -9.98 -4.28
N THR A 110 11.93 -10.97 -4.40
CA THR A 110 12.52 -11.74 -3.28
C THR A 110 13.66 -11.01 -2.58
N ARG A 111 14.06 -9.82 -3.07
CA ARG A 111 15.08 -9.01 -2.40
C ARG A 111 14.62 -8.70 -0.99
N TYR A 112 15.49 -8.99 -0.02
CA TYR A 112 15.23 -8.73 1.39
C TYR A 112 14.74 -7.28 1.60
N GLY A 113 13.54 -7.14 2.18
CA GLY A 113 12.91 -5.85 2.44
C GLY A 113 12.16 -5.20 1.26
N CYS A 114 12.06 -5.85 0.09
CA CYS A 114 11.27 -5.33 -1.05
C CYS A 114 9.86 -5.93 -1.09
N ASN A 115 9.72 -7.23 -1.38
CA ASN A 115 8.43 -7.94 -1.46
C ASN A 115 7.38 -7.28 -2.36
N GLU A 116 7.81 -6.48 -3.33
CA GLU A 116 6.92 -5.75 -4.23
C GLU A 116 6.38 -6.66 -5.34
N HIS A 117 5.10 -6.52 -5.68
CA HIS A 117 4.48 -7.22 -6.81
C HIS A 117 4.92 -6.61 -8.14
N ASN A 118 5.29 -7.49 -9.07
CA ASN A 118 5.69 -7.12 -10.42
C ASN A 118 4.86 -7.91 -11.42
N PHE A 119 4.48 -7.23 -12.51
CA PHE A 119 3.79 -7.88 -13.63
C PHE A 119 4.71 -8.85 -14.37
N ALA A 120 4.13 -9.89 -14.95
CA ALA A 120 4.84 -10.92 -15.72
C ALA A 120 5.77 -10.38 -16.82
N SER A 121 5.44 -9.22 -17.38
CA SER A 121 6.25 -8.56 -18.42
C SER A 121 7.54 -7.92 -17.90
N ARG A 122 7.71 -7.78 -16.58
CA ARG A 122 8.91 -7.17 -16.00
C ARG A 122 9.99 -8.20 -15.74
N LEU A 123 11.20 -7.88 -16.21
CA LEU A 123 12.43 -8.62 -15.91
C LEU A 123 13.12 -8.10 -14.64
N GLU A 124 12.76 -6.89 -14.20
CA GLU A 124 13.33 -6.23 -13.03
C GLU A 124 12.23 -5.64 -12.15
N CYS A 125 12.50 -5.55 -10.86
CA CYS A 125 11.55 -5.04 -9.88
C CYS A 125 11.34 -3.53 -10.11
N TYR A 126 10.09 -3.10 -10.27
CA TYR A 126 9.74 -1.69 -10.52
C TYR A 126 10.22 -0.75 -9.40
N ARG A 127 10.41 -1.28 -8.19
CA ARG A 127 10.77 -0.51 -7.00
C ARG A 127 12.27 -0.42 -6.77
N CYS A 128 12.99 -1.53 -6.92
CA CYS A 128 14.39 -1.66 -6.51
C CYS A 128 15.33 -2.12 -7.63
N ASN A 129 14.82 -2.29 -8.85
CA ASN A 129 15.54 -2.78 -10.03
C ASN A 129 16.26 -4.11 -9.82
N ALA A 130 15.84 -4.91 -8.83
CA ALA A 130 16.39 -6.24 -8.65
C ALA A 130 15.90 -7.14 -9.80
N PRO A 131 16.77 -7.98 -10.38
CA PRO A 131 16.36 -8.90 -11.43
C PRO A 131 15.33 -9.88 -10.89
N ARG A 132 14.45 -10.35 -11.77
CA ARG A 132 13.40 -11.32 -11.45
C ARG A 132 13.95 -12.59 -10.81
N GLU A 133 15.08 -13.07 -11.34
CA GLU A 133 15.77 -14.28 -10.88
C GLU A 133 16.85 -13.95 -9.86
N TYR A 134 16.61 -12.97 -8.97
CA TYR A 134 17.51 -12.76 -7.84
C TYR A 134 17.40 -13.96 -6.89
N ASN A 135 18.17 -15.01 -7.18
CA ASN A 135 18.50 -16.10 -6.28
C ASN A 135 19.42 -15.54 -5.19
N GLY A 136 18.81 -14.93 -4.17
CA GLY A 136 19.50 -14.65 -2.93
C GLY A 136 19.70 -15.96 -2.17
N MET A 137 20.91 -16.54 -2.28
CA MET A 137 21.50 -17.25 -1.14
C MET A 137 21.75 -16.26 0.01
#